data_AF-A0A416XKU8-F1
#
_entry.id   AF-A0A416XKU8-F1
#
_cell.length_a   1.000
_cell.length_b   1.000
_cell.length_c   1.000
_cell.angle_alpha   90.00
_cell.angle_beta   90.00
_cell.angle_gamma   90.00
#
_symmetry.space_group_name_H-M   'P 1'
#
loop_
_entity.id
_entity.type
_entity.pdbx_description
1 polymer ?
#
loop_
_entity_poly.entity_id
_entity_poly.type
_entity_poly.pdbx_seq_one_letter_code
_entity_poly.pdbx_strand_id
1 'polypeptide(L)'
;MQADCKGVFSGIKDCFKLKQQVLFIGTPCQCDAARKLAGERYGDFLTTVELICHGVPSQKIFKEYVNDVIASNKVIDKLLFRTELGEELVLYSQNKVIWKRRSFQDDYLTAFQEGILSNEKCYQCPYATPNRGSDLTIGDFWGIGEVRSFSRPQCRVSVLLVNTEKGKQLLELCDGLYLEERDNCEAVNGNGQLKGPAKKSAKYELFWNVYRRKGIKSAMDCTVHRKTNYAYLKDKYWGGIKRSIKRVLVKTGVMR
;
A
#
# COMPACT_ATOMS: atom_id res chain seq x y z
N MET A 1 3.56 -0.12 5.51
CA MET A 1 4.51 0.28 6.58
C MET A 1 5.50 1.28 6.02
N GLN A 2 6.12 2.11 6.88
CA GLN A 2 7.22 2.98 6.46
C GLN A 2 8.45 2.14 6.09
N ALA A 3 9.04 2.37 4.91
CA ALA A 3 10.29 1.72 4.51
C ALA A 3 11.47 2.24 5.35
N ASP A 4 12.43 1.38 5.65
CA ASP A 4 13.69 1.77 6.26
C ASP A 4 14.63 2.30 5.17
N CYS A 5 15.04 3.56 5.29
CA CYS A 5 15.97 4.21 4.37
C CYS A 5 17.39 4.36 4.94
N LYS A 6 17.71 3.66 6.04
CA LYS A 6 19.06 3.71 6.63
C LYS A 6 20.10 3.31 5.59
N GLY A 7 21.14 4.13 5.44
CA GLY A 7 22.23 3.90 4.49
C GLY A 7 21.92 4.28 3.03
N VAL A 8 20.65 4.43 2.65
CA VAL A 8 20.26 4.72 1.26
C VAL A 8 20.75 6.11 0.85
N PHE A 9 20.46 7.14 1.65
CA PHE A 9 20.86 8.52 1.33
C PHE A 9 22.37 8.75 1.40
N SER A 10 23.11 7.98 2.21
CA SER A 10 24.58 8.00 2.16
C SER A 10 25.10 7.35 0.87
N GLY A 11 24.52 6.23 0.44
CA GLY A 11 24.87 5.61 -0.85
C GLY A 11 24.64 6.55 -2.03
N ILE A 12 23.52 7.29 -2.04
CA ILE A 12 23.23 8.32 -3.04
C ILE A 12 24.34 9.39 -3.07
N LYS A 13 24.77 9.89 -1.91
CA LYS A 13 25.88 10.86 -1.82
C LYS A 13 27.18 10.31 -2.40
N ASP A 14 27.48 9.04 -2.17
CA ASP A 14 28.72 8.43 -2.66
C ASP A 14 28.68 8.25 -4.18
N CYS A 15 27.54 7.85 -4.75
CA CYS A 15 27.33 7.86 -6.20
C CYS A 15 27.51 9.25 -6.82
N PHE A 16 27.00 10.30 -6.16
CA PHE A 16 27.18 11.68 -6.62
C PHE A 16 28.64 12.13 -6.61
N LYS A 17 29.44 11.75 -5.61
CA LYS A 17 30.90 12.04 -5.59
C LYS A 17 31.62 11.38 -6.76
N LEU A 18 31.16 10.20 -7.17
CA LEU A 18 31.69 9.44 -8.30
C LEU A 18 31.08 9.86 -9.65
N LYS A 19 30.22 10.89 -9.68
CA LYS A 19 29.49 11.35 -10.88
C LYS A 19 28.70 10.22 -11.57
N GLN A 20 28.14 9.31 -10.79
CA GLN A 20 27.30 8.22 -11.29
C GLN A 20 25.84 8.67 -11.38
N GLN A 21 25.14 8.17 -12.40
CA GLN A 21 23.68 8.32 -12.52
C GLN A 21 22.97 7.50 -11.45
N VAL A 22 21.97 8.10 -10.81
CA VAL A 22 21.18 7.51 -9.73
C VAL A 22 19.70 7.51 -10.11
N LEU A 23 19.09 6.34 -10.14
CA LEU A 23 17.64 6.17 -10.15
C LEU A 23 17.16 5.93 -8.72
N PHE A 24 16.36 6.84 -8.18
CA PHE A 24 15.74 6.70 -6.87
C PHE A 24 14.24 6.43 -6.99
N ILE A 25 13.78 5.33 -6.40
CA ILE A 25 12.37 4.95 -6.39
C ILE A 25 11.87 4.90 -4.95
N GLY A 26 10.78 5.62 -4.65
CA GLY A 26 10.26 5.67 -3.30
C GLY A 26 8.90 6.32 -3.16
N THR A 27 8.51 6.63 -1.93
CA THR A 27 7.37 7.50 -1.68
C THR A 27 7.71 8.95 -2.03
N PRO A 28 6.72 9.79 -2.33
CA PRO A 28 6.97 11.18 -2.71
C PRO A 28 7.82 11.96 -1.70
N CYS A 29 7.62 11.75 -0.39
CA CYS A 29 8.44 12.40 0.64
C CYS A 29 9.89 11.90 0.67
N GLN A 30 10.16 10.66 0.28
CA GLN A 30 11.51 10.12 0.14
C GLN A 30 12.19 10.63 -1.14
N CYS A 31 11.46 10.72 -2.25
CA CYS A 31 11.97 11.31 -3.48
C CYS A 31 12.30 12.80 -3.29
N ASP A 32 11.47 13.53 -2.55
CA ASP A 32 11.77 14.91 -2.18
C ASP A 32 13.06 15.03 -1.34
N ALA A 33 13.26 14.13 -0.38
CA ALA A 33 14.51 14.08 0.37
C ALA A 33 15.72 13.79 -0.52
N ALA A 34 15.59 12.88 -1.51
CA ALA A 34 16.65 12.60 -2.48
C ALA A 34 16.96 13.82 -3.37
N ARG A 35 15.93 14.54 -3.86
CA ARG A 35 16.12 15.78 -4.64
C ARG A 35 16.78 16.88 -3.84
N LYS A 36 16.33 17.12 -2.60
CA LYS A 36 16.96 18.08 -1.68
C LYS A 36 18.41 17.73 -1.41
N LEU A 37 18.71 16.44 -1.31
CA LEU A 37 20.07 15.97 -1.15
C LEU A 37 20.94 16.24 -2.39
N ALA A 38 20.40 16.04 -3.59
CA ALA A 38 21.11 16.34 -4.84
C ALA A 38 21.37 17.84 -5.02
N GLY A 39 20.36 18.67 -4.71
CA GLY A 39 20.39 20.11 -4.99
C GLY A 39 20.65 20.40 -6.47
N GLU A 40 21.05 21.64 -6.77
CA GLU A 40 21.44 22.02 -8.14
C GLU A 40 22.71 21.29 -8.59
N ARG A 41 23.64 21.04 -7.66
CA ARG A 41 24.96 20.44 -7.95
C ARG A 41 24.87 19.04 -8.56
N TYR A 42 23.90 18.23 -8.15
CA TYR A 42 23.76 16.84 -8.57
C TYR A 42 22.41 16.54 -9.21
N GLY A 43 21.60 17.56 -9.52
CA GLY A 43 20.27 17.39 -10.08
C GLY A 43 20.27 16.57 -11.37
N ASP A 44 21.26 16.75 -12.23
CA ASP A 44 21.39 16.02 -13.51
C ASP A 44 21.81 14.55 -13.34
N PHE A 45 22.32 14.18 -12.17
CA PHE A 45 22.70 12.80 -11.83
C PHE A 45 21.59 12.04 -11.10
N LEU A 46 20.46 12.68 -10.80
CA LEU A 46 19.35 12.06 -10.09
C LEU A 46 18.10 12.02 -10.96
N THR A 47 17.55 10.83 -11.14
CA THR A 47 16.20 10.60 -11.65
C THR A 47 15.33 10.00 -10.54
N THR A 48 14.12 10.51 -10.37
CA THR A 48 13.20 10.11 -9.30
C THR A 48 11.90 9.53 -9.83
N VAL A 49 11.49 8.39 -9.29
CA VAL A 49 10.19 7.75 -9.55
C VAL A 49 9.46 7.60 -8.24
N GLU A 50 8.29 8.21 -8.11
CA GLU A 50 7.51 8.11 -6.89
C GLU A 50 6.27 7.23 -7.03
N LEU A 51 5.94 6.54 -5.93
CA LEU A 51 4.71 5.76 -5.82
C LEU A 51 3.57 6.67 -5.34
N ILE A 52 2.38 6.50 -5.93
CA ILE A 52 1.15 7.04 -5.33
C ILE A 52 1.03 6.43 -3.91
N CYS A 53 0.93 7.31 -2.91
CA CYS A 53 1.11 6.92 -1.51
C CYS A 53 -0.10 7.30 -0.65
N HIS A 54 -0.65 6.31 0.07
CA HIS A 54 -1.76 6.46 1.01
C HIS A 54 -1.36 6.94 2.41
N GLY A 55 -0.06 7.14 2.64
CA GLY A 55 0.51 7.31 3.95
C GLY A 55 1.11 6.01 4.48
N VAL A 56 1.91 6.16 5.54
CA VAL A 56 2.69 5.05 6.09
C VAL A 56 2.38 4.85 7.56
N PRO A 57 2.02 3.62 7.98
CA PRO A 57 1.89 3.29 9.39
C PRO A 57 3.25 2.96 10.00
N SER A 58 3.35 3.10 11.32
CA SER A 58 4.54 2.77 12.10
C SER A 58 4.90 1.27 11.99
N GLN A 59 6.18 0.97 11.76
CA GLN A 59 6.68 -0.40 11.80
C GLN A 59 6.51 -1.04 13.19
N LYS A 60 6.63 -0.25 14.26
CA LYS A 60 6.46 -0.73 15.64
C LYS A 60 5.05 -1.28 15.84
N ILE A 61 4.03 -0.54 15.38
CA ILE A 61 2.62 -0.96 15.48
C ILE A 61 2.38 -2.27 14.74
N PHE A 62 2.96 -2.45 13.55
CA PHE A 62 2.84 -3.72 12.83
C PHE A 62 3.51 -4.88 13.57
N LYS A 63 4.73 -4.67 14.09
CA LYS A 63 5.45 -5.71 14.85
C LYS A 63 4.67 -6.14 16.10
N GLU A 64 4.15 -5.17 16.84
CA GLU A 64 3.32 -5.47 18.02
C GLU A 64 2.01 -6.17 17.65
N TYR A 65 1.34 -5.75 16.56
CA TYR A 65 0.15 -6.44 16.05
C TYR A 65 0.45 -7.89 15.65
N VAL A 66 1.54 -8.10 14.90
CA VAL A 66 1.97 -9.45 14.51
C VAL A 66 2.19 -10.31 15.76
N ASN A 67 2.89 -9.79 16.77
CA ASN A 67 3.12 -10.51 18.03
C ASN A 67 1.83 -10.81 18.82
N ASP A 68 0.79 -9.99 18.68
CA ASP A 68 -0.52 -10.22 19.32
C ASP A 68 -1.34 -11.32 18.62
N VAL A 69 -1.24 -11.42 17.29
CA VAL A 69 -2.03 -12.40 16.51
C VAL A 69 -1.33 -13.75 16.29
N ILE A 70 -0.01 -13.82 16.52
CA ILE A 70 0.76 -15.07 16.43
C ILE A 70 1.14 -15.61 17.81
N ALA A 71 1.30 -16.93 17.90
CA ALA A 71 1.84 -17.54 19.12
C ALA A 71 3.31 -17.12 19.34
N SER A 72 3.68 -16.87 20.60
CA SER A 72 4.98 -16.32 21.02
C SER A 72 6.21 -17.13 20.60
N ASN A 73 6.04 -18.39 20.20
CA ASN A 73 7.11 -19.28 19.77
C ASN A 73 7.33 -19.33 18.24
N LYS A 74 6.63 -18.50 17.46
CA LYS A 74 6.72 -18.53 16.00
C LYS A 74 7.60 -17.40 15.47
N VAL A 75 8.51 -17.74 14.58
CA VAL A 75 9.33 -16.79 13.81
C VAL A 75 8.72 -16.61 12.43
N ILE A 76 8.53 -15.35 12.00
CA ILE A 76 8.02 -15.02 10.67
C ILE A 76 9.18 -15.03 9.67
N ASP A 77 9.10 -15.88 8.65
CA ASP A 77 10.09 -15.95 7.56
C ASP A 77 9.63 -15.21 6.29
N LYS A 78 8.30 -15.10 6.09
CA LYS A 78 7.71 -14.41 4.94
C LYS A 78 6.39 -13.75 5.33
N LEU A 79 6.15 -12.58 4.77
CA LEU A 79 4.89 -11.86 4.89
C LEU A 79 4.42 -11.35 3.52
N LEU A 80 3.11 -11.35 3.30
CA LEU A 80 2.47 -10.79 2.11
C LEU A 80 1.35 -9.84 2.54
N PHE A 81 1.21 -8.71 1.85
CA PHE A 81 0.08 -7.78 1.99
C PHE A 81 -0.94 -7.90 0.85
N ARG A 82 -0.62 -8.70 -0.17
CA ARG A 82 -1.44 -8.90 -1.36
C ARG A 82 -1.23 -10.30 -1.90
N THR A 83 -2.30 -10.91 -2.37
CA THR A 83 -2.30 -12.19 -3.10
C THR A 83 -3.09 -12.01 -4.40
N GLU A 84 -3.31 -13.10 -5.12
CA GLU A 84 -4.19 -13.13 -6.28
C GLU A 84 -5.63 -12.67 -5.94
N LEU A 85 -6.07 -12.91 -4.69
CA LEU A 85 -7.39 -12.51 -4.19
C LEU A 85 -7.49 -11.02 -3.82
N GLY A 86 -6.40 -10.27 -3.98
CA GLY A 86 -6.31 -8.86 -3.61
C GLY A 86 -5.62 -8.67 -2.26
N GLU A 87 -6.09 -7.68 -1.48
CA GLU A 87 -5.44 -7.27 -0.24
C GLU A 87 -5.69 -8.29 0.88
N GLU A 88 -4.63 -9.00 1.27
CA GLU A 88 -4.63 -10.02 2.31
C GLU A 88 -3.34 -9.92 3.11
N LEU A 89 -3.43 -10.03 4.44
CA LEU A 89 -2.27 -10.25 5.28
C LEU A 89 -2.04 -11.76 5.39
N VAL A 90 -0.89 -12.21 4.90
CA VAL A 90 -0.45 -13.60 5.01
C VAL A 90 0.88 -13.64 5.73
N LEU A 91 0.96 -14.40 6.82
CA LEU A 91 2.19 -14.61 7.58
C LEU A 91 2.59 -16.09 7.50
N TYR A 92 3.88 -16.33 7.22
CA TYR A 92 4.48 -17.64 7.12
C TYR A 92 5.47 -17.88 8.26
N SER A 93 5.52 -19.13 8.73
CA SER A 93 6.53 -19.63 9.65
C SER A 93 6.88 -21.06 9.27
N GLN A 94 8.17 -21.33 9.06
CA GLN A 94 8.68 -22.59 8.52
C GLN A 94 7.96 -22.97 7.21
N ASN A 95 7.82 -22.00 6.30
CA ASN A 95 7.09 -22.14 5.02
C ASN A 95 5.60 -22.52 5.14
N LYS A 96 5.01 -22.50 6.34
CA LYS A 96 3.57 -22.76 6.56
C LYS A 96 2.83 -21.47 6.83
N VAL A 97 1.64 -21.31 6.24
CA VAL A 97 0.75 -20.20 6.53
C VAL A 97 0.24 -20.33 7.97
N ILE A 98 0.54 -19.34 8.82
CA ILE A 98 0.11 -19.29 10.21
C ILE A 98 -0.95 -18.22 10.49
N TRP A 99 -1.04 -17.22 9.61
CA TRP A 99 -2.08 -16.19 9.62
C TRP A 99 -2.48 -15.89 8.18
N LYS A 100 -3.78 -15.84 7.92
CA LYS A 100 -4.32 -15.42 6.63
C LYS A 100 -5.67 -14.73 6.84
N ARG A 101 -5.75 -13.45 6.48
CA ARG A 101 -6.96 -12.64 6.56
C ARG A 101 -7.06 -11.71 5.36
N ARG A 102 -8.25 -11.62 4.77
CA ARG A 102 -8.58 -10.56 3.80
C ARG A 102 -8.61 -9.21 4.52
N SER A 103 -8.41 -8.12 3.80
CA SER A 103 -8.31 -6.79 4.39
C SER A 103 -9.46 -6.45 5.36
N PHE A 104 -10.71 -6.72 4.96
CA PHE A 104 -11.91 -6.48 5.78
C PHE A 104 -12.07 -7.45 6.99
N GLN A 105 -11.17 -8.42 7.14
CA GLN A 105 -11.13 -9.42 8.21
C GLN A 105 -9.87 -9.28 9.10
N ASP A 106 -8.95 -8.40 8.73
CA ASP A 106 -7.69 -8.16 9.43
C ASP A 106 -7.71 -6.79 10.11
N ASP A 107 -7.44 -6.75 11.41
CA ASP A 107 -7.51 -5.53 12.20
C ASP A 107 -6.52 -4.48 11.71
N TYR A 108 -5.29 -4.90 11.40
CA TYR A 108 -4.24 -3.99 10.96
C TYR A 108 -4.53 -3.41 9.58
N LEU A 109 -4.93 -4.24 8.61
CA LEU A 109 -5.28 -3.75 7.27
C LEU A 109 -6.51 -2.85 7.31
N THR A 110 -7.56 -3.24 8.04
CA THR A 110 -8.76 -2.40 8.19
C THR A 110 -8.43 -1.08 8.86
N ALA A 111 -7.64 -1.08 9.94
CA ALA A 111 -7.26 0.16 10.63
C ALA A 111 -6.36 1.06 9.76
N PHE A 112 -5.48 0.49 8.93
CA PHE A 112 -4.71 1.25 7.96
C PHE A 112 -5.60 1.89 6.89
N GLN A 113 -6.50 1.11 6.27
CA GLN A 113 -7.45 1.60 5.26
C GLN A 113 -8.43 2.65 5.82
N GLU A 114 -8.88 2.51 7.07
CA GLU A 114 -9.77 3.48 7.73
C GLU A 114 -9.07 4.78 8.15
N GLY A 115 -7.76 4.93 7.88
CA GLY A 115 -7.00 6.13 8.25
C GLY A 115 -6.78 6.27 9.75
N ILE A 116 -6.63 5.15 10.47
CA ILE A 116 -6.35 5.12 11.91
C ILE A 116 -4.83 5.04 12.15
N LEU A 117 -4.12 4.25 11.33
CA LEU A 117 -2.72 3.91 11.59
C LEU A 117 -1.68 4.77 10.88
N SER A 118 -2.07 5.57 9.89
CA SER A 118 -1.13 6.42 9.15
C SER A 118 -0.47 7.45 10.08
N ASN A 119 0.81 7.74 9.82
CA ASN A 119 1.54 8.79 10.53
C ASN A 119 0.78 10.11 10.47
N GLU A 120 0.77 10.87 11.55
CA GLU A 120 0.05 12.14 11.66
C GLU A 120 0.38 13.11 10.52
N LYS A 121 1.65 13.19 10.11
CA LYS A 121 2.08 14.04 8.99
C LYS A 121 1.49 13.61 7.65
N CYS A 122 1.07 12.34 7.49
CA CYS A 122 0.44 11.87 6.26
C CYS A 122 -0.97 12.45 6.05
N TYR A 123 -1.68 12.86 7.12
CA TYR A 123 -2.99 13.52 7.00
C TYR A 123 -2.88 15.00 6.55
N GLN A 124 -1.68 15.54 6.53
CA GLN A 124 -1.34 16.89 6.05
C GLN A 124 -0.21 16.82 5.02
N CYS A 125 -0.12 15.71 4.27
CA CYS A 125 0.98 15.45 3.37
C CYS A 125 1.03 16.50 2.25
N PRO A 126 2.11 17.30 2.12
CA PRO A 126 2.19 18.32 1.08
C PRO A 126 2.37 17.70 -0.33
N TYR A 127 2.72 16.42 -0.41
CA TYR A 127 2.93 15.71 -1.66
C TYR A 127 1.72 14.89 -2.12
N ALA A 128 0.62 14.91 -1.37
CA ALA A 128 -0.63 14.28 -1.79
C ALA A 128 -1.46 15.33 -2.54
N THR A 129 -1.07 15.60 -3.78
CA THR A 129 -1.58 16.67 -4.64
C THR A 129 -1.49 16.23 -6.11
N PRO A 130 -2.26 16.84 -7.04
CA PRO A 130 -2.14 16.53 -8.46
C PRO A 130 -0.77 16.92 -9.03
N ASN A 131 -0.14 17.97 -8.46
CA ASN A 131 1.17 18.42 -8.90
C ASN A 131 2.27 17.59 -8.23
N ARG A 132 2.90 16.70 -8.98
CA ARG A 132 3.89 15.72 -8.48
C ARG A 132 5.30 16.29 -8.61
N GLY A 133 6.15 16.01 -7.62
CA GLY A 133 7.51 16.58 -7.57
C GLY A 133 8.60 15.71 -8.21
N SER A 134 8.34 14.42 -8.43
CA SER A 134 9.31 13.48 -9.01
C SER A 134 9.17 13.39 -10.54
N ASP A 135 10.21 12.91 -11.22
CA ASP A 135 10.23 12.85 -12.69
C ASP A 135 9.12 11.95 -13.26
N LEU A 136 8.89 10.80 -12.63
CA LEU A 136 7.74 9.94 -12.89
C LEU A 136 6.94 9.68 -11.61
N THR A 137 5.64 9.48 -11.75
CA THR A 137 4.77 8.94 -10.70
C THR A 137 4.11 7.65 -11.20
N ILE A 138 4.11 6.60 -10.40
CA ILE A 138 3.46 5.32 -10.74
C ILE A 138 2.52 4.85 -9.63
N GLY A 139 1.47 4.10 -10.01
CA GLY A 139 0.55 3.50 -9.05
C GLY A 139 -0.50 2.60 -9.70
N ASP A 140 -1.47 2.16 -8.91
CA ASP A 140 -2.64 1.45 -9.42
C ASP A 140 -3.58 2.45 -10.14
N PHE A 141 -4.02 2.15 -11.37
CA PHE A 141 -4.95 3.03 -12.12
C PHE A 141 -6.38 2.82 -11.63
N TRP A 142 -6.73 3.48 -10.54
CA TRP A 142 -8.10 3.53 -10.06
C TRP A 142 -8.93 4.48 -10.92
N GLY A 143 -10.15 4.08 -11.29
CA GLY A 143 -11.07 4.86 -12.13
C GLY A 143 -10.86 4.74 -13.64
N ILE A 144 -9.97 3.86 -14.12
CA ILE A 144 -9.84 3.60 -15.56
C ILE A 144 -11.16 3.14 -16.15
N GLY A 145 -11.60 3.78 -17.24
CA GLY A 145 -12.88 3.47 -17.87
C GLY A 145 -14.03 4.40 -17.48
N GLU A 146 -13.87 5.21 -16.43
CA GLU A 146 -14.92 6.14 -15.96
C GLU A 146 -15.06 7.36 -16.86
N VAL A 147 -13.96 7.85 -17.44
CA VAL A 147 -13.96 9.01 -18.35
C VAL A 147 -14.01 8.52 -19.81
N ARG A 148 -13.13 7.57 -20.15
CA ARG A 148 -13.08 6.98 -21.50
C ARG A 148 -13.08 5.47 -21.39
N SER A 149 -13.93 4.80 -22.16
CA SER A 149 -14.05 3.34 -22.17
C SER A 149 -12.68 2.64 -22.26
N PHE A 150 -12.53 1.55 -21.51
CA PHE A 150 -11.32 0.72 -21.50
C PHE A 150 -11.65 -0.69 -21.96
N SER A 151 -10.94 -1.16 -22.99
CA SER A 151 -11.27 -2.39 -23.71
C SER A 151 -10.77 -3.67 -23.04
N ARG A 152 -10.02 -3.57 -21.92
CA ARG A 152 -9.42 -4.71 -21.21
C ARG A 152 -9.70 -4.69 -19.70
N PRO A 153 -10.96 -4.60 -19.25
CA PRO A 153 -11.30 -4.41 -17.83
C PRO A 153 -10.78 -5.53 -16.89
N GLN A 154 -10.45 -6.71 -17.43
CA GLN A 154 -9.88 -7.83 -16.70
C GLN A 154 -8.37 -7.67 -16.38
N CYS A 155 -7.68 -6.72 -17.01
CA CYS A 155 -6.26 -6.46 -16.77
C CYS A 155 -6.08 -5.52 -15.57
N ARG A 156 -5.10 -5.82 -14.71
CA ARG A 156 -4.63 -4.85 -13.71
C ARG A 156 -3.75 -3.83 -14.41
N VAL A 157 -4.19 -2.58 -14.44
CA VAL A 157 -3.50 -1.48 -15.12
C VAL A 157 -2.84 -0.58 -14.10
N SER A 158 -1.60 -0.21 -14.36
CA SER A 158 -0.89 0.81 -13.61
C SER A 158 -1.05 2.16 -14.30
N VAL A 159 -1.16 3.22 -13.50
CA VAL A 159 -1.03 4.59 -13.98
C VAL A 159 0.44 4.98 -13.97
N LEU A 160 0.88 5.70 -14.99
CA LEU A 160 2.18 6.34 -15.08
C LEU A 160 1.96 7.81 -15.47
N LEU A 161 2.40 8.73 -14.62
CA LEU A 161 2.38 10.17 -14.88
C LEU A 161 3.80 10.66 -15.16
N VAL A 162 3.98 11.27 -16.33
CA VAL A 162 5.24 11.90 -16.74
C VAL A 162 5.21 13.36 -16.31
N ASN A 163 6.09 13.74 -15.37
CA ASN A 163 6.05 15.09 -14.77
C ASN A 163 7.19 15.99 -15.28
N THR A 164 8.26 15.40 -15.82
CA THR A 164 9.43 16.13 -16.33
C THR A 164 9.95 15.51 -17.62
N GLU A 165 10.74 16.26 -18.38
CA GLU A 165 11.42 15.75 -19.58
C GLU A 165 12.39 14.61 -19.24
N LYS A 166 13.04 14.66 -18.07
CA LYS A 166 13.89 13.57 -17.58
C LYS A 166 13.09 12.28 -17.34
N GLY A 167 11.86 12.40 -16.83
CA GLY A 167 10.95 11.28 -16.68
C GLY A 167 10.54 10.68 -18.02
N LYS A 168 10.30 11.54 -19.02
CA LYS A 168 10.00 11.13 -20.39
C LYS A 168 11.17 10.38 -21.02
N GLN A 169 12.39 10.89 -20.90
CA GLN A 169 13.61 10.23 -21.36
C GLN A 169 13.79 8.86 -20.71
N LEU A 170 13.55 8.73 -19.39
CA LEU A 170 13.58 7.44 -18.71
C LEU A 170 12.54 6.46 -19.27
N LEU A 171 11.32 6.95 -19.54
CA LEU A 171 10.25 6.12 -20.10
C LEU A 171 10.60 5.63 -21.52
N GLU A 172 11.22 6.46 -22.35
CA GLU A 172 11.66 6.11 -23.70
C GLU A 172 12.73 5.01 -23.72
N LEU A 173 13.48 4.85 -22.62
CA LEU A 173 14.45 3.75 -22.44
C LEU A 173 13.80 2.43 -21.98
N CYS A 174 12.52 2.44 -21.64
CA CYS A 174 11.82 1.25 -21.13
C CYS A 174 11.20 0.43 -22.27
N ASP A 175 11.82 -0.71 -22.58
CA ASP A 175 11.23 -1.70 -23.49
C ASP A 175 10.19 -2.60 -22.80
N GLY A 176 9.23 -3.12 -23.58
CA GLY A 176 8.27 -4.12 -23.11
C GLY A 176 7.05 -3.57 -22.35
N LEU A 177 6.87 -2.25 -22.33
CA LEU A 177 5.67 -1.62 -21.78
C LEU A 177 4.59 -1.50 -22.86
N TYR A 178 3.36 -1.89 -22.52
CA TYR A 178 2.17 -1.50 -23.29
C TYR A 178 1.63 -0.21 -22.70
N LEU A 179 1.81 0.90 -23.41
CA LEU A 179 1.36 2.22 -22.99
C LEU A 179 0.12 2.62 -23.77
N GLU A 180 -0.88 3.13 -23.06
CA GLU A 180 -2.06 3.75 -23.64
C GLU A 180 -2.20 5.15 -23.05
N GLU A 181 -2.13 6.17 -23.91
CA GLU A 181 -2.26 7.56 -23.48
C GLU A 181 -3.69 7.86 -23.00
N ARG A 182 -3.78 8.52 -21.85
CA ARG A 182 -5.02 8.81 -21.12
C ARG A 182 -4.96 10.21 -20.55
N ASP A 183 -6.13 10.82 -20.38
CA ASP A 183 -6.23 12.12 -19.73
C ASP A 183 -5.79 12.03 -18.26
N ASN A 184 -4.91 12.94 -17.84
CA ASN A 184 -4.44 12.99 -16.45
C ASN A 184 -5.62 13.13 -15.45
N CYS A 185 -6.69 13.81 -15.85
CA CYS A 185 -7.87 13.96 -15.00
C CYS A 185 -8.58 12.63 -14.70
N GLU A 186 -8.51 11.62 -15.58
CA GLU A 186 -9.08 10.29 -15.33
C GLU A 186 -8.36 9.63 -14.14
N ALA A 187 -7.02 9.65 -14.13
CA ALA A 187 -6.21 9.13 -13.03
C ALA A 187 -6.42 9.92 -11.73
N VAL A 188 -6.38 11.25 -11.79
CA VAL A 188 -6.59 12.11 -10.62
C VAL A 188 -7.99 11.86 -10.04
N ASN A 189 -9.01 11.72 -10.87
CA ASN A 189 -10.38 11.55 -10.42
C ASN A 189 -10.62 10.22 -9.69
N GLY A 190 -10.04 9.14 -10.17
CA GLY A 190 -10.16 7.82 -9.55
C GLY A 190 -9.24 7.59 -8.35
N ASN A 191 -8.19 8.42 -8.14
CA ASN A 191 -7.24 8.23 -7.05
C ASN A 191 -7.21 9.41 -6.07
N GLY A 192 -7.74 9.21 -4.86
CA GLY A 192 -7.83 10.27 -3.84
C GLY A 192 -6.47 10.87 -3.44
N GLN A 193 -5.39 10.10 -3.51
CA GLN A 193 -4.03 10.50 -3.10
C GLN A 193 -3.35 11.39 -4.14
N LEU A 194 -3.89 11.43 -5.35
CA LEU A 194 -3.58 12.43 -6.35
C LEU A 194 -4.39 13.71 -6.16
N LYS A 195 -5.40 13.77 -5.28
CA LYS A 195 -6.17 14.99 -5.00
C LYS A 195 -5.77 15.64 -3.70
N GLY A 196 -5.50 14.84 -2.67
CA GLY A 196 -5.30 15.33 -1.32
C GLY A 196 -4.75 14.28 -0.36
N PRO A 197 -4.34 14.70 0.85
CA PRO A 197 -3.93 13.79 1.91
C PRO A 197 -5.01 12.76 2.27
N ALA A 198 -4.58 11.63 2.84
CA ALA A 198 -5.50 10.65 3.40
C ALA A 198 -6.39 11.29 4.49
N LYS A 199 -7.63 10.83 4.60
CA LYS A 199 -8.56 11.31 5.62
C LYS A 199 -8.21 10.70 6.98
N LYS A 200 -8.05 11.54 8.01
CA LYS A 200 -7.86 11.10 9.40
C LYS A 200 -9.16 10.51 9.94
N SER A 201 -9.09 9.28 10.46
CA SER A 201 -10.26 8.61 11.04
C SER A 201 -10.78 9.32 12.28
N ALA A 202 -12.09 9.32 12.50
CA ALA A 202 -12.68 9.73 13.78
C ALA A 202 -12.21 8.82 14.94
N LYS A 203 -11.78 7.58 14.65
CA LYS A 203 -11.25 6.64 15.64
C LYS A 203 -9.76 6.81 15.93
N TYR A 204 -9.06 7.72 15.23
CA TYR A 204 -7.62 7.90 15.38
C TYR A 204 -7.24 8.21 16.83
N GLU A 205 -7.87 9.22 17.44
CA GLU A 205 -7.54 9.62 18.81
C GLU A 205 -7.87 8.50 19.82
N LEU A 206 -8.97 7.79 19.61
CA LEU A 206 -9.33 6.64 20.44
C LEU A 206 -8.24 5.56 20.36
N PHE A 207 -7.81 5.18 19.15
CA PHE A 207 -6.76 4.18 18.95
C PHE A 207 -5.49 4.55 19.71
N TRP A 208 -4.95 5.76 19.46
CA TRP A 208 -3.66 6.17 20.03
C TRP A 208 -3.71 6.43 21.53
N ASN A 209 -4.84 6.88 22.07
CA ASN A 209 -5.03 7.01 23.53
C ASN A 209 -5.07 5.64 24.22
N VAL A 210 -5.79 4.66 23.66
CA VAL A 210 -5.87 3.31 24.22
C VAL A 210 -4.53 2.59 24.07
N TYR A 211 -3.89 2.69 22.90
CA TYR A 211 -2.58 2.10 22.64
C TYR A 211 -1.53 2.53 23.68
N ARG A 212 -1.43 3.85 23.95
CA ARG A 212 -0.48 4.38 24.93
C ARG A 212 -0.70 3.88 26.36
N ARG A 213 -1.94 3.51 26.70
CA ARG A 213 -2.32 3.10 28.06
C ARG A 213 -2.39 1.58 28.26
N LYS A 214 -2.81 0.85 27.22
CA LYS A 214 -3.23 -0.56 27.30
C LYS A 214 -2.66 -1.45 26.19
N GLY A 215 -1.81 -0.92 25.31
CA GLY A 215 -1.16 -1.66 24.23
C GLY A 215 -2.03 -1.93 23.00
N ILE A 216 -1.42 -2.59 22.01
CA ILE A 216 -1.96 -2.79 20.66
C ILE A 216 -3.29 -3.54 20.65
N LYS A 217 -3.40 -4.62 21.42
CA LYS A 217 -4.60 -5.48 21.47
C LYS A 217 -5.83 -4.67 21.85
N SER A 218 -5.75 -3.95 22.98
CA SER A 218 -6.84 -3.10 23.47
C SER A 218 -7.21 -2.00 22.47
N ALA A 219 -6.22 -1.43 21.76
CA ALA A 219 -6.48 -0.39 20.77
C ALA A 219 -7.24 -0.93 19.55
N MET A 220 -6.89 -2.12 19.06
CA MET A 220 -7.63 -2.79 17.98
C MET A 220 -9.03 -3.20 18.45
N ASP A 221 -9.15 -3.75 19.65
CA ASP A 221 -10.42 -4.17 20.29
C ASP A 221 -11.42 -3.01 20.36
N CYS A 222 -10.97 -1.83 20.77
CA CYS A 222 -11.83 -0.64 20.89
C CYS A 222 -12.18 0.03 19.55
N THR A 223 -11.53 -0.31 18.44
CA THR A 223 -11.65 0.47 17.19
C THR A 223 -12.15 -0.33 15.99
N VAL A 224 -11.56 -1.49 15.71
CA VAL A 224 -11.80 -2.26 14.47
C VAL A 224 -12.18 -3.71 14.73
N HIS A 225 -11.68 -4.33 15.81
CA HIS A 225 -11.75 -5.77 16.03
C HIS A 225 -13.17 -6.34 15.95
N ARG A 226 -14.16 -5.64 16.53
CA ARG A 226 -15.56 -6.09 16.50
C ARG A 226 -16.06 -6.28 15.05
N LYS A 227 -15.72 -5.35 14.16
CA LYS A 227 -16.16 -5.35 12.75
C LYS A 227 -15.44 -6.43 11.95
N THR A 228 -14.12 -6.50 12.08
CA THR A 228 -13.26 -7.45 11.37
C THR A 228 -13.51 -8.88 11.81
N ASN A 229 -13.66 -9.12 13.12
CA ASN A 229 -14.00 -10.43 13.67
C ASN A 229 -15.41 -10.86 13.24
N TYR A 230 -16.39 -9.96 13.24
CA TYR A 230 -17.71 -10.26 12.69
C TYR A 230 -17.62 -10.69 11.22
N ALA A 231 -16.88 -9.94 10.38
CA ALA A 231 -16.70 -10.28 8.97
C ALA A 231 -15.97 -11.62 8.77
N TYR A 232 -14.97 -11.91 9.58
CA TYR A 232 -14.27 -13.19 9.58
C TYR A 232 -15.19 -14.36 9.97
N LEU A 233 -15.91 -14.25 11.09
CA LEU A 233 -16.82 -15.28 11.58
C LEU A 233 -17.97 -15.51 10.60
N LYS A 234 -18.58 -14.44 10.07
CA LYS A 234 -19.64 -14.53 9.05
C LYS A 234 -19.18 -15.36 7.85
N ASP A 235 -18.02 -15.06 7.28
CA ASP A 235 -17.48 -15.82 6.14
C ASP A 235 -17.12 -17.26 6.52
N LYS A 236 -16.58 -17.48 7.74
CA LYS A 236 -16.21 -18.81 8.22
C LYS A 236 -17.44 -19.70 8.41
N TYR A 237 -18.49 -19.20 9.08
CA TYR A 237 -19.71 -19.95 9.35
C TYR A 237 -20.58 -20.10 8.11
N TRP A 238 -20.90 -19.00 7.41
CA TRP A 238 -21.73 -19.04 6.21
C TRP A 238 -21.04 -19.76 5.06
N GLY A 239 -19.73 -19.55 4.88
CA GLY A 239 -18.93 -20.30 3.93
C GLY A 239 -18.78 -21.78 4.31
N GLY A 240 -18.80 -22.11 5.60
CA GLY A 240 -18.90 -23.48 6.09
C GLY A 240 -20.22 -24.14 5.67
N ILE A 241 -21.34 -23.50 5.99
CA ILE A 241 -22.69 -23.96 5.64
C ILE A 241 -22.82 -24.12 4.12
N LYS A 242 -22.44 -23.12 3.32
CA LYS A 242 -22.47 -23.20 1.85
C LYS A 242 -21.64 -24.36 1.30
N ARG A 243 -20.46 -24.64 1.85
CA ARG A 243 -19.63 -25.78 1.41
C ARG A 243 -20.24 -27.13 1.78
N SER A 244 -20.88 -27.22 2.94
CA SER A 244 -21.62 -28.42 3.34
C SER A 244 -22.83 -28.64 2.45
N ILE A 245 -23.64 -27.61 2.20
CA ILE A 245 -24.77 -27.66 1.26
C ILE A 245 -24.30 -28.04 -0.13
N LYS A 246 -23.23 -27.39 -0.65
CA LYS A 246 -22.65 -27.74 -1.96
C LYS A 246 -22.22 -29.20 -2.02
N ARG A 247 -21.56 -29.72 -0.98
CA ARG A 247 -21.18 -31.14 -0.90
C ARG A 247 -22.39 -32.08 -0.90
N VAL A 248 -23.46 -31.73 -0.19
CA VAL A 248 -24.69 -32.52 -0.19
C VAL A 248 -25.33 -32.50 -1.57
N LEU A 249 -25.51 -31.31 -2.16
CA LEU A 249 -26.13 -31.16 -3.49
C LEU A 249 -25.35 -31.86 -4.60
N VAL A 250 -24.01 -31.88 -4.52
CA VAL A 250 -23.16 -32.66 -5.45
C VAL A 250 -23.32 -34.16 -5.21
N LYS A 251 -23.33 -34.61 -3.94
CA LYS A 251 -23.56 -36.03 -3.62
C LYS A 251 -24.95 -36.53 -4.02
N THR A 252 -25.97 -35.68 -3.94
CA THR A 252 -27.36 -36.04 -4.30
C THR A 252 -27.67 -35.83 -5.78
N GLY A 253 -26.69 -35.45 -6.60
CA GLY A 253 -26.88 -35.25 -8.05
C GLY A 253 -27.72 -34.02 -8.43
N VAL A 254 -28.05 -33.16 -7.47
CA VAL A 254 -28.86 -31.94 -7.69
C VAL A 254 -28.02 -30.82 -8.31
N MET A 255 -26.71 -30.84 -8.11
CA MET A 255 -25.76 -29.89 -8.69
C MET A 255 -24.57 -30.68 -9.25
N ARG A 256 -24.20 -30.42 -10.52
CA ARG A 256 -23.00 -30.98 -11.14
C ARG A 256 -21.75 -30.23 -10.70
#